data_AF-A0A832II50-F1
#
_entry.id   AF-A0A832II50-F1
#
_cell.length_a   1.000
_cell.length_b   1.000
_cell.length_c   1.000
_cell.angle_alpha   90.00
_cell.angle_beta   90.00
_cell.angle_gamma   90.00
#
_symmetry.space_group_name_H-M   'P 1'
#
loop_
_entity.id
_entity.type
_entity.pdbx_description
1 polymer ?
#
loop_
_entity_poly.entity_id
_entity_poly.type
_entity_poly.pdbx_seq_one_letter_code
_entity_poly.pdbx_strand_id
1 'polypeptide(L)' 'NGIEVTAYIPGIGHNLQEHSIVLVRGGRVKDLPGVRYKIIRGTLDAAGVENRRQSRSKYGAKRPKAGAAAAAKGKK' A
#
# COMPACT_ATOMS: atom_id res chain seq x y z
N ASN A 1 -5.65 7.57 -21.28
CA ASN A 1 -4.18 7.48 -21.38
C ASN A 1 -3.65 6.19 -22.00
N GLY A 2 -4.29 5.02 -21.89
CA GLY A 2 -4.00 3.84 -22.75
C GLY A 2 -2.56 3.29 -22.71
N ILE A 3 -1.69 3.83 -21.86
CA ILE A 3 -0.28 3.47 -21.76
C ILE A 3 -0.14 2.43 -20.66
N GLU A 4 0.44 1.30 -21.02
CA GLU A 4 0.85 0.27 -20.08
C GLU A 4 2.11 0.72 -19.34
N VAL A 5 2.07 0.63 -18.00
CA VAL A 5 3.19 1.05 -17.15
C VAL A 5 3.48 0.02 -16.08
N THR A 6 4.76 -0.27 -15.88
CA THR A 6 5.21 -1.07 -14.74
C THR A 6 5.39 -0.18 -13.52
N ALA A 7 4.72 -0.51 -12.42
CA ALA A 7 4.77 0.23 -11.17
C ALA A 7 5.26 -0.63 -10.00
N TYR A 8 5.98 -0.01 -9.07
CA TYR A 8 6.46 -0.65 -7.86
C TYR A 8 5.41 -0.61 -6.75
N ILE A 9 5.22 -1.73 -6.06
CA ILE A 9 4.36 -1.84 -4.88
C ILE A 9 5.22 -1.60 -3.61
N PRO A 10 5.02 -0.50 -2.86
CA PRO A 10 5.83 -0.22 -1.70
C PRO A 10 5.32 -0.95 -0.44
N GLY A 11 6.25 -1.57 0.29
CA GLY A 11 5.97 -2.21 1.59
C GLY A 11 6.09 -3.73 1.52
N ILE A 12 5.68 -4.39 2.61
CA ILE A 12 5.67 -5.85 2.73
C ILE A 12 4.20 -6.29 2.66
N GLY A 13 3.93 -7.29 1.80
CA GLY A 13 2.59 -7.81 1.57
C GLY A 13 1.70 -6.88 0.73
N HIS A 14 0.88 -7.48 -0.14
CA HIS A 14 -0.16 -6.81 -0.91
C HIS A 14 -1.33 -7.76 -1.19
N ASN A 15 -2.49 -7.19 -1.48
CA ASN A 15 -3.76 -7.87 -1.72
C ASN A 15 -4.24 -7.73 -3.18
N LEU A 16 -3.39 -7.20 -4.07
CA LEU A 16 -3.77 -6.91 -5.46
C LEU A 16 -3.89 -8.19 -6.27
N GLN A 17 -4.91 -8.23 -7.09
CA GLN A 17 -5.20 -9.30 -8.04
C GLN A 17 -5.35 -8.70 -9.45
N GLU A 18 -5.53 -9.56 -10.45
CA GLU A 18 -5.91 -9.11 -11.78
C GLU A 18 -7.17 -8.24 -11.72
N HIS A 19 -7.26 -7.23 -12.59
CA HIS A 19 -8.35 -6.23 -12.64
C HIS A 19 -8.51 -5.31 -11.42
N SER A 20 -7.64 -5.40 -10.41
CA SER A 20 -7.64 -4.44 -9.29
C SER A 20 -7.30 -3.03 -9.78
N ILE A 21 -8.06 -2.03 -9.35
CA ILE A 21 -7.87 -0.63 -9.73
C ILE A 21 -6.95 0.02 -8.70
N VAL A 22 -5.89 0.65 -9.19
CA VAL A 22 -4.87 1.28 -8.34
C VAL A 22 -4.57 2.70 -8.78
N LEU A 23 -4.15 3.52 -7.81
CA LEU A 23 -3.67 4.86 -8.07
C LEU A 23 -2.14 4.88 -8.14
N VAL A 24 -1.61 5.42 -9.22
CA VAL A 24 -0.17 5.44 -9.51
C VAL A 24 0.39 6.85 -9.29
N ARG A 25 1.55 6.94 -8.64
CA ARG A 25 2.34 8.19 -8.51
C ARG A 25 3.70 8.08 -9.16
N GLY A 26 4.27 9.23 -9.53
CA GLY A 26 5.66 9.33 -9.96
C GLY A 26 6.63 8.91 -8.85
N GLY A 27 7.67 8.18 -9.23
CA GLY A 27 8.77 7.84 -8.34
C GLY A 27 9.60 6.69 -8.87
N ARG A 28 10.83 6.98 -9.32
CA ARG A 28 11.77 5.95 -9.76
C ARG A 28 12.18 5.05 -8.58
N VAL A 29 12.25 3.75 -8.84
CA VAL A 29 13.03 2.82 -8.02
C VAL A 29 14.42 2.77 -8.62
N LYS A 30 15.44 3.10 -7.83
CA LYS A 30 16.81 3.26 -8.36
C LYS A 30 17.34 1.95 -8.93
N ASP A 31 17.01 0.86 -8.28
CA ASP A 31 17.58 -0.46 -8.53
C ASP A 31 16.86 -1.23 -9.65
N LEU A 32 15.67 -0.78 -10.05
CA LEU A 32 14.85 -1.45 -11.07
C LEU A 32 14.75 -0.58 -12.33
N PRO A 33 15.41 -0.97 -13.44
CA PRO A 33 15.24 -0.29 -14.72
C PRO A 33 13.80 -0.45 -15.22
N GLY A 34 13.26 0.59 -15.87
CA GLY A 34 11.88 0.60 -16.36
C GLY A 34 10.81 0.93 -15.30
N VAL A 35 11.08 0.72 -14.00
CA VAL A 35 10.10 0.97 -12.92
C VAL A 35 10.18 2.41 -12.43
N ARG A 36 9.47 3.30 -13.13
CA ARG A 36 9.48 4.76 -12.88
C ARG A 36 8.31 5.25 -12.01
N TYR A 37 7.38 4.35 -11.70
CA TYR A 37 6.17 4.66 -10.97
C TYR A 37 6.02 3.81 -9.71
N LYS A 38 5.27 4.32 -8.74
CA LYS A 38 4.94 3.63 -7.48
C LYS A 38 3.44 3.65 -7.26
N ILE A 39 2.90 2.58 -6.71
CA ILE A 39 1.50 2.51 -6.31
C ILE A 39 1.29 3.26 -4.99
N ILE A 40 0.22 4.04 -4.90
CA ILE A 40 -0.24 4.65 -3.65
C ILE A 40 -1.00 3.59 -2.86
N ARG A 41 -0.63 3.41 -1.58
CA ARG A 41 -1.27 2.45 -0.67
C ARG A 41 -2.35 3.13 0.15
N GLY A 42 -3.41 2.39 0.47
CA GLY A 42 -4.56 2.87 1.24
C GLY A 42 -5.59 3.64 0.42
N THR A 43 -5.57 3.47 -0.91
CA THR A 43 -6.50 4.11 -1.86
C THR A 43 -6.93 3.10 -2.91
N LEU A 44 -8.20 3.14 -3.33
CA LEU A 44 -8.81 2.14 -4.22
C LEU A 44 -8.58 0.72 -3.67
N ASP A 45 -8.23 -0.25 -4.52
CA ASP A 45 -8.10 -1.65 -4.12
C ASP A 45 -6.74 -1.96 -3.45
N ALA A 46 -5.81 -1.01 -3.47
CA ALA A 46 -4.50 -1.16 -2.83
C ALA A 46 -4.61 -0.96 -1.31
N ALA A 47 -4.69 -2.07 -0.57
CA ALA A 47 -4.76 -2.03 0.90
C ALA A 47 -3.51 -1.39 1.55
N GLY A 48 -3.63 -0.96 2.80
CA GLY A 48 -2.48 -0.51 3.58
C GLY A 48 -1.55 -1.66 3.98
N VAL A 49 -0.33 -1.35 4.42
CA VAL A 49 0.55 -2.35 5.04
C VAL A 49 0.09 -2.61 6.47
N GLU A 50 -0.11 -3.89 6.80
CA GLU A 50 -0.56 -4.33 8.13
C GLU A 50 0.46 -4.02 9.23
N ASN A 51 -0.03 -3.78 10.44
CA ASN A 51 0.77 -3.59 11.66
C ASN A 51 1.86 -2.51 11.61
N ARG A 52 1.84 -1.63 10.60
CA ARG A 52 2.86 -0.60 10.42
C ARG A 52 2.63 0.59 11.36
N ARG A 53 3.52 0.73 12.35
CA ARG A 53 3.47 1.82 13.35
C ARG A 53 4.24 3.07 12.94
N GLN A 54 5.26 2.94 12.09
CA GLN A 54 6.13 4.03 11.64
C GLN A 54 5.93 4.35 10.15
N SER A 55 5.98 5.64 9.79
CA SER A 55 5.75 6.15 8.42
C SER A 55 4.41 5.72 7.80
N ARG A 56 3.37 5.61 8.65
CA ARG A 56 2.06 5.04 8.31
C ARG A 56 1.36 5.70 7.11
N SER A 57 1.54 7.02 6.95
CA SER A 57 0.93 7.82 5.88
C SER A 57 1.40 7.41 4.49
N LYS A 58 2.65 6.96 4.36
CA LYS A 58 3.22 6.51 3.08
C LYS A 58 2.69 5.14 2.64
N TYR A 59 2.28 4.31 3.59
CA TYR A 59 1.90 2.91 3.36
C TYR A 59 0.41 2.65 3.64
N GLY A 60 -0.41 3.69 3.76
CA GLY A 60 -1.86 3.56 3.94
C GLY A 60 -2.30 2.94 5.26
N ALA A 61 -1.43 2.92 6.29
CA ALA A 61 -1.77 2.34 7.59
C ALA A 61 -2.50 3.36 8.47
N LYS A 62 -3.68 3.00 8.98
CA LYS A 62 -4.46 3.86 9.88
C LYS A 62 -3.81 3.95 11.26
N ARG A 63 -4.01 5.09 11.95
CA ARG A 63 -3.56 5.23 13.34
C ARG A 63 -4.34 4.23 14.22
N PRO A 64 -3.68 3.34 14.97
CA PRO A 64 -4.37 2.52 15.95
C PRO A 64 -4.99 3.44 17.01
N LYS A 65 -6.28 3.25 17.31
CA LYS A 65 -6.97 3.99 18.37
C LYS A 65 -6.36 3.58 19.71
N ALA A 66 -5.97 4.57 20.54
CA ALA A 66 -5.52 4.30 21.90
C ALA A 66 -6.64 3.55 22.64
N GLY A 67 -6.39 2.29 23.00
CA GLY A 67 -7.36 1.37 23.62
C GLY A 67 -7.93 0.26 22.72
N ALA A 68 -7.89 0.37 21.39
CA ALA A 68 -8.47 -0.67 20.51
C ALA A 68 -7.55 -1.87 20.25
N ALA A 69 -6.25 -1.74 20.57
CA ALA A 69 -5.30 -2.85 20.43
C ALA A 69 -5.62 -4.05 21.34
N ALA A 70 -6.44 -3.85 22.38
CA ALA A 70 -6.93 -4.92 23.26
C ALA A 70 -8.21 -5.62 22.73
N ALA A 71 -9.04 -4.94 21.93
CA ALA A 71 -10.35 -5.47 21.51
C ALA A 71 -10.27 -6.47 20.33
N ALA A 72 -9.23 -6.38 19.49
CA ALA A 72 -9.10 -7.23 18.31
C ALA A 72 -8.58 -8.66 18.62
N LYS A 73 -8.05 -8.91 19.82
CA LYS A 73 -7.64 -10.25 20.29
C LYS A 73 -8.76 -10.99 21.04
N GLY A 74 -9.94 -10.39 21.19
CA GLY A 74 -11.02 -10.88 22.07
C GLY A 74 -12.29 -11.37 21.37
N LYS A 75 -12.27 -11.60 20.05
CA LYS A 75 -13.34 -12.34 19.38
C LYS A 75 -12.77 -13.64 18.83
N LYS A 76 -13.18 -14.71 19.52
CA LYS A 76 -13.04 -16.16 19.25
C LYS A 76 -12.50 -16.53 17.87
#